data_AF-A0A972AEM1-F1
#
_entry.id   AF-A0A972AEM1-F1
#
_cell.length_a   1.000
_cell.length_b   1.000
_cell.length_c   1.000
_cell.angle_alpha   90.00
_cell.angle_beta   90.00
_cell.angle_gamma   90.00
#
_symmetry.space_group_name_H-M   'P 1'
#
loop_
_entity.id
_entity.type
_entity.pdbx_description
1 polymer ?
#
loop_
_entity_poly.entity_id
_entity_poly.type
_entity_poly.pdbx_seq_one_letter_code
_entity_poly.pdbx_strand_id
1 'polypeptide(L)'
;MRKKGLVNVLGIGINACTELSVPSLHAFLKAEGFPDIEIGIDREGTDFPGKNTYQHRLAAMEVKHKTNDECLDAVKLYRKVLSQADEKVDIAEIGFETILAGLLKSNPDEFSPLSGIELIKQKVNKLWLMAGKWDDLSTGYEYNFSANQRARVAASYVCDKWPTEITYLGFEVGEKVITGGSLLDGDI
;
A
#
# COMPACT_ATOMS: atom_id res chain seq x y z
N MET A 1 -5.85 16.08 -0.25
CA MET A 1 -6.67 15.75 -1.45
C MET A 1 -8.10 15.36 -1.07
N ARG A 2 -8.30 14.31 -0.26
CA ARG A 2 -9.65 13.83 0.14
C ARG A 2 -10.55 14.87 0.81
N LYS A 3 -10.08 15.61 1.83
CA LYS A 3 -10.85 16.70 2.48
C LYS A 3 -11.28 17.81 1.51
N LYS A 4 -10.60 17.94 0.37
CA LYS A 4 -10.91 18.90 -0.70
C LYS A 4 -11.78 18.29 -1.82
N GLY A 5 -12.24 17.05 -1.67
CA GLY A 5 -13.05 16.34 -2.66
C GLY A 5 -12.29 15.90 -3.92
N LEU A 6 -10.95 16.00 -3.95
CA LEU A 6 -10.15 15.75 -5.15
C LEU A 6 -9.84 14.27 -5.38
N VAL A 7 -9.89 13.45 -4.33
CA VAL A 7 -9.58 12.02 -4.39
C VAL A 7 -10.50 11.29 -3.41
N ASN A 8 -11.07 10.16 -3.84
CA ASN A 8 -11.72 9.20 -2.98
C ASN A 8 -10.84 7.96 -2.80
N VAL A 9 -10.30 7.78 -1.60
CA VAL A 9 -9.57 6.56 -1.20
C VAL A 9 -10.59 5.45 -0.91
N LEU A 10 -10.50 4.35 -1.66
CA LEU A 10 -11.44 3.23 -1.55
C LEU A 10 -11.00 2.16 -0.54
N GLY A 11 -9.70 2.06 -0.27
CA GLY A 11 -9.14 1.14 0.71
C GLY A 11 -7.63 1.34 0.84
N ILE A 12 -7.04 0.76 1.88
CA ILE A 12 -5.58 0.81 2.16
C ILE A 12 -5.08 -0.59 2.47
N GLY A 13 -4.07 -1.05 1.71
CA GLY A 13 -3.34 -2.28 1.98
C GLY A 13 -2.05 -2.02 2.75
N ILE A 14 -1.77 -2.82 3.77
CA ILE A 14 -0.53 -2.76 4.55
C ILE A 14 0.37 -3.94 4.14
N ASN A 15 1.54 -3.64 3.57
CA ASN A 15 2.54 -4.64 3.12
C ASN A 15 3.70 -4.88 4.12
N ALA A 16 3.82 -4.02 5.13
CA ALA A 16 4.78 -4.16 6.24
C ALA A 16 4.01 -4.41 7.54
N CYS A 17 3.91 -5.68 7.94
CA CYS A 17 3.10 -6.13 9.06
C CYS A 17 3.87 -6.12 10.38
N THR A 18 3.30 -5.42 11.34
CA THR A 18 3.70 -5.37 12.75
C THR A 18 2.51 -5.68 13.63
N GLU A 19 2.74 -5.98 14.90
CA GLU A 19 1.66 -6.26 15.87
C GLU A 19 0.52 -5.22 15.87
N LEU A 20 0.83 -3.94 15.66
CA LEU A 20 -0.12 -2.83 15.79
C LEU A 20 -0.43 -2.12 14.47
N SER A 21 -0.16 -2.75 13.33
CA SER A 21 -0.35 -2.16 12.00
C SER A 21 -1.79 -1.69 11.75
N VAL A 22 -2.77 -2.59 11.88
CA VAL A 22 -4.18 -2.26 11.62
C VAL A 22 -4.77 -1.31 12.67
N PRO A 23 -4.57 -1.54 13.99
CA PRO A 23 -5.04 -0.60 15.00
C PRO A 23 -4.48 0.81 14.83
N SER A 24 -3.17 0.95 14.59
CA SER A 24 -2.54 2.27 14.44
C SER A 24 -3.01 3.01 13.20
N LEU A 25 -3.17 2.31 12.05
CA LEU A 25 -3.73 2.92 10.85
C LEU A 25 -5.20 3.33 11.06
N HIS A 26 -6.02 2.48 11.69
CA HIS A 26 -7.41 2.81 11.96
C HIS A 26 -7.54 4.01 12.91
N ALA A 27 -6.69 4.10 13.95
CA ALA A 27 -6.65 5.26 14.83
C ALA A 27 -6.38 6.56 14.06
N PHE A 28 -5.38 6.53 13.18
CA PHE A 28 -5.04 7.67 12.33
C PHE A 28 -6.20 8.05 11.41
N LEU A 29 -6.80 7.07 10.71
CA LEU A 29 -7.94 7.31 9.83
C LEU A 29 -9.14 7.90 10.58
N LYS A 30 -9.45 7.40 11.79
CA LYS A 30 -10.50 7.95 12.63
C LYS A 30 -10.20 9.40 13.04
N ALA A 31 -8.97 9.69 13.47
CA ALA A 31 -8.55 11.05 13.83
C ALA A 31 -8.65 12.03 12.64
N GLU A 32 -8.40 11.56 11.43
CA GLU A 32 -8.54 12.34 10.20
C GLU A 32 -9.98 12.49 9.70
N GLY A 33 -10.95 11.85 10.36
CA GLY A 33 -12.38 11.89 10.00
C GLY A 33 -12.79 10.87 8.94
N PHE A 34 -12.03 9.79 8.75
CA PHE A 34 -12.25 8.76 7.74
C PHE A 34 -12.24 7.32 8.30
N PRO A 35 -13.00 7.02 9.38
CA PRO A 35 -12.96 5.70 10.04
C PRO A 35 -13.47 4.55 9.16
N ASP A 36 -14.21 4.85 8.10
CA ASP A 36 -14.86 3.85 7.25
C ASP A 36 -14.00 3.38 6.06
N ILE A 37 -12.78 3.92 5.89
CA ILE A 37 -11.86 3.44 4.86
C ILE A 37 -11.45 2.00 5.19
N GLU A 38 -11.70 1.09 4.25
CA GLU A 38 -11.38 -0.33 4.44
C GLU A 38 -9.87 -0.56 4.50
N ILE A 39 -9.45 -1.42 5.43
CA ILE A 39 -8.06 -1.80 5.63
C ILE A 39 -7.89 -3.29 5.29
N GLY A 40 -6.78 -3.61 4.65
CA GLY A 40 -6.34 -4.98 4.40
C GLY A 40 -4.85 -5.09 4.75
N ILE A 41 -4.40 -6.28 5.11
CA ILE A 41 -3.02 -6.51 5.52
C ILE A 41 -2.45 -7.80 4.93
N ASP A 42 -1.20 -7.73 4.46
CA ASP A 42 -0.35 -8.90 4.23
C ASP A 42 0.23 -9.35 5.56
N ARG A 43 -0.41 -10.32 6.22
CA ARG A 43 0.02 -10.81 7.54
C ARG A 43 1.39 -11.49 7.51
N GLU A 44 1.84 -11.96 6.35
CA GLU A 44 3.15 -12.57 6.16
C GLU A 44 4.26 -11.50 5.97
N GLY A 45 3.88 -10.23 5.75
CA GLY A 45 4.70 -9.01 5.63
C GLY A 45 5.62 -8.64 6.81
N THR A 46 6.07 -9.61 7.60
CA THR A 46 6.83 -9.39 8.84
C THR A 46 8.33 -9.26 8.65
N ASP A 47 8.84 -9.54 7.44
CA ASP A 47 10.26 -9.56 7.08
C ASP A 47 10.80 -8.18 6.65
N PHE A 48 10.13 -7.09 7.04
CA PHE A 48 10.60 -5.74 6.76
C PHE A 48 11.61 -5.26 7.83
N PRO A 49 12.69 -4.55 7.44
CA PRO A 49 13.80 -4.23 8.35
C PRO A 49 13.56 -2.99 9.25
N GLY A 50 12.34 -2.44 9.30
CA GLY A 50 12.04 -1.18 9.98
C GLY A 50 11.82 -1.31 11.49
N LYS A 51 11.94 -0.19 12.21
CA LYS A 51 11.65 -0.10 13.66
C LYS A 51 10.33 0.63 13.91
N ASN A 52 9.54 0.14 14.87
CA ASN A 52 8.27 0.74 15.25
C ASN A 52 8.49 1.86 16.28
N THR A 53 8.26 3.11 15.89
CA THR A 53 8.46 4.26 16.79
C THR A 53 7.16 4.95 17.21
N TYR A 54 6.12 4.93 16.37
CA TYR A 54 4.88 5.69 16.61
C TYR A 54 3.61 4.84 16.78
N GLN A 55 3.62 3.58 16.34
CA GLN A 55 2.41 2.75 16.30
C GLN A 55 1.80 2.50 17.69
N HIS A 56 2.61 2.36 18.74
CA HIS A 56 2.11 2.19 20.11
C HIS A 56 1.29 3.40 20.60
N ARG A 57 1.70 4.63 20.25
CA ARG A 57 0.96 5.84 20.63
C ARG A 57 -0.40 5.91 19.93
N LEU A 58 -0.42 5.60 18.63
CA LEU A 58 -1.66 5.60 17.84
C LEU A 58 -2.60 4.47 18.28
N ALA A 59 -2.08 3.26 18.47
CA ALA A 59 -2.90 2.10 18.84
C ALA A 59 -3.48 2.19 20.26
N ALA A 60 -2.98 3.08 21.12
CA ALA A 60 -3.56 3.37 22.42
C ALA A 60 -4.85 4.22 22.34
N MET A 61 -5.14 4.82 21.18
CA MET A 61 -6.38 5.57 20.94
C MET A 61 -7.57 4.62 20.76
N GLU A 62 -8.80 5.14 20.89
CA GLU A 62 -10.01 4.34 20.70
C GLU A 62 -10.17 3.93 19.23
N VAL A 63 -10.06 2.63 18.96
CA VAL A 63 -10.13 2.02 17.63
C VAL A 63 -11.22 0.96 17.53
N LYS A 64 -11.76 0.79 16.31
CA LYS A 64 -12.68 -0.30 15.98
C LYS A 64 -11.91 -1.62 15.84
N HIS A 65 -10.80 -1.58 15.12
CA HIS A 65 -9.91 -2.73 14.93
C HIS A 65 -8.86 -2.77 16.03
N LYS A 66 -8.92 -3.80 16.87
CA LYS A 66 -8.02 -4.02 18.02
C LYS A 66 -6.82 -4.88 17.67
N THR A 67 -6.93 -5.71 16.64
CA THR A 67 -5.85 -6.59 16.17
C THR A 67 -5.79 -6.60 14.64
N ASN A 68 -4.70 -7.10 14.08
CA ASN A 68 -4.56 -7.28 12.63
C ASN A 68 -5.55 -8.31 12.04
N ASP A 69 -6.12 -9.18 12.88
CA ASP A 69 -7.05 -10.23 12.43
C ASP A 69 -8.46 -9.71 12.19
N GLU A 70 -8.77 -8.51 12.65
CA GLU A 70 -10.09 -7.89 12.49
C GLU A 70 -10.27 -7.15 11.15
N CYS A 71 -9.37 -7.37 10.17
CA CYS A 71 -9.47 -6.80 8.82
C CYS A 71 -9.25 -7.87 7.73
N LEU A 72 -9.44 -7.49 6.47
CA LEU A 72 -9.28 -8.42 5.35
C LEU A 72 -7.80 -8.76 5.12
N ASP A 73 -7.56 -9.94 4.53
CA ASP A 73 -6.34 -10.14 3.76
C ASP A 73 -6.24 -9.05 2.67
N ALA A 74 -5.06 -8.48 2.45
CA ALA A 74 -4.90 -7.37 1.53
C ALA A 74 -5.25 -7.74 0.07
N VAL A 75 -4.92 -8.95 -0.40
CA VAL A 75 -5.30 -9.38 -1.75
C VAL A 75 -6.82 -9.45 -1.87
N LYS A 76 -7.51 -9.99 -0.86
CA LYS A 76 -8.98 -9.98 -0.80
C LYS A 76 -9.55 -8.56 -0.80
N LEU A 77 -8.97 -7.62 -0.05
CA LEU A 77 -9.38 -6.22 -0.08
C LEU A 77 -9.30 -5.65 -1.49
N TYR A 78 -8.15 -5.78 -2.16
CA TYR A 78 -7.96 -5.25 -3.52
C TYR A 78 -8.97 -5.87 -4.50
N ARG A 79 -9.20 -7.19 -4.43
CA ARG A 79 -10.19 -7.85 -5.28
C ARG A 79 -11.60 -7.32 -5.07
N LYS A 80 -12.02 -7.15 -3.80
CA LYS A 80 -13.31 -6.56 -3.43
C LYS A 80 -13.46 -5.12 -3.93
N VAL A 81 -12.50 -4.26 -3.62
CA VAL A 81 -12.54 -2.84 -3.98
C VAL A 81 -12.58 -2.66 -5.49
N LEU A 82 -11.73 -3.38 -6.23
CA LEU A 82 -11.68 -3.30 -7.68
C LEU A 82 -12.97 -3.84 -8.33
N SER A 83 -13.54 -4.94 -7.82
CA SER A 83 -14.75 -5.50 -8.41
C SER A 83 -15.96 -4.58 -8.25
N GLN A 84 -16.03 -3.85 -7.12
CA GLN A 84 -17.12 -2.94 -6.77
C GLN A 84 -16.94 -1.52 -7.33
N ALA A 85 -15.75 -1.16 -7.83
CA ALA A 85 -15.52 0.17 -8.38
C ALA A 85 -16.32 0.40 -9.67
N ASP A 86 -17.09 1.49 -9.71
CA ASP A 86 -17.87 1.88 -10.90
C ASP A 86 -16.97 2.35 -12.05
N GLU A 87 -15.93 3.10 -11.71
CA GLU A 87 -14.93 3.61 -12.65
C GLU A 87 -13.58 2.91 -12.48
N LYS A 88 -12.68 3.10 -13.44
CA LYS A 88 -11.30 2.65 -13.27
C LYS A 88 -10.63 3.43 -12.14
N VAL A 89 -9.81 2.74 -11.35
CA VAL A 89 -9.11 3.31 -10.21
C VAL A 89 -7.62 3.42 -10.46
N ASP A 90 -6.99 4.41 -9.84
CA ASP A 90 -5.54 4.47 -9.73
C ASP A 90 -5.09 3.75 -8.45
N ILE A 91 -3.97 3.04 -8.54
CA ILE A 91 -3.31 2.41 -7.39
C ILE A 91 -2.04 3.20 -7.11
N ALA A 92 -1.83 3.57 -5.84
CA ALA A 92 -0.59 4.16 -5.37
C ALA A 92 0.09 3.19 -4.41
N GLU A 93 1.26 2.70 -4.80
CA GLU A 93 2.09 1.79 -4.03
C GLU A 93 3.35 2.53 -3.57
N ILE A 94 3.54 2.57 -2.26
CA ILE A 94 4.63 3.30 -1.59
C ILE A 94 5.38 2.41 -0.60
N GLY A 95 5.25 1.09 -0.74
CA GLY A 95 5.99 0.08 0.00
C GLY A 95 6.29 -1.12 -0.90
N PHE A 96 6.35 -2.32 -0.31
CA PHE A 96 6.67 -3.54 -1.04
C PHE A 96 5.48 -4.04 -1.88
N GLU A 97 5.76 -4.53 -3.09
CA GLU A 97 4.74 -4.93 -4.05
C GLU A 97 4.19 -6.35 -3.81
N THR A 98 4.37 -6.93 -2.61
CA THR A 98 3.94 -8.30 -2.29
C THR A 98 2.44 -8.49 -2.47
N ILE A 99 1.64 -7.51 -2.06
CA ILE A 99 0.19 -7.51 -2.24
C ILE A 99 -0.17 -7.43 -3.73
N LEU A 100 0.49 -6.58 -4.51
CA LEU A 100 0.23 -6.44 -5.95
C LEU A 100 0.60 -7.71 -6.72
N ALA A 101 1.73 -8.35 -6.36
CA ALA A 101 2.12 -9.65 -6.91
C ALA A 101 1.11 -10.73 -6.53
N GLY A 102 0.59 -10.72 -5.30
CA GLY A 102 -0.49 -11.60 -4.85
C GLY A 102 -1.78 -11.38 -5.62
N LEU A 103 -2.14 -10.11 -5.87
CA LEU A 103 -3.30 -9.73 -6.67
C LEU A 103 -3.15 -10.26 -8.10
N LEU A 104 -2.02 -10.03 -8.77
CA LEU A 104 -1.76 -10.58 -10.12
C LEU A 104 -1.90 -12.11 -10.18
N LYS A 105 -1.46 -12.82 -9.13
CA LYS A 105 -1.53 -14.29 -9.04
C LYS A 105 -2.90 -14.82 -8.61
N SER A 106 -3.81 -13.94 -8.19
CA SER A 106 -5.09 -14.36 -7.63
C SER A 106 -6.02 -14.98 -8.68
N ASN A 107 -6.72 -16.03 -8.26
CA ASN A 107 -7.78 -16.67 -9.03
C ASN A 107 -9.12 -15.95 -8.80
N PRO A 108 -10.16 -16.24 -9.61
CA PRO A 108 -11.54 -15.86 -9.31
C PRO A 108 -11.95 -16.20 -7.87
N ASP A 109 -12.81 -15.38 -7.28
CA ASP A 109 -13.23 -15.49 -5.87
C ASP A 109 -14.68 -15.00 -5.67
N GLU A 110 -15.10 -14.86 -4.41
CA GLU A 110 -16.44 -14.38 -4.05
C GLU A 110 -16.75 -12.94 -4.52
N PHE A 111 -15.74 -12.14 -4.85
CA PHE A 111 -15.91 -10.74 -5.25
C PHE A 111 -15.94 -10.55 -6.76
N SER A 112 -15.25 -11.41 -7.52
CA SER A 112 -15.16 -11.30 -8.97
C SER A 112 -14.88 -12.65 -9.64
N PRO A 113 -15.57 -12.96 -10.76
CA PRO A 113 -15.27 -14.14 -11.57
C PRO A 113 -13.97 -13.99 -12.38
N LEU A 114 -13.32 -12.82 -12.36
CA LEU A 114 -12.09 -12.54 -13.10
C LEU A 114 -10.85 -12.99 -12.32
N SER A 115 -9.83 -13.47 -13.04
CA SER A 115 -8.49 -13.60 -12.48
C SER A 115 -7.93 -12.23 -12.09
N GLY A 116 -6.87 -12.22 -11.29
CA GLY A 116 -6.18 -11.00 -10.88
C GLY A 116 -5.76 -10.10 -12.04
N ILE A 117 -5.12 -10.69 -13.05
CA ILE A 117 -4.67 -9.96 -14.25
C ILE A 117 -5.85 -9.36 -15.01
N GLU A 118 -6.94 -10.12 -15.20
CA GLU A 118 -8.13 -9.64 -15.90
C GLU A 118 -8.83 -8.51 -15.13
N LEU A 119 -8.94 -8.67 -13.81
CA LEU A 119 -9.51 -7.65 -12.93
C LEU A 119 -8.70 -6.35 -12.99
N ILE A 120 -7.37 -6.43 -12.91
CA ILE A 120 -6.49 -5.25 -13.02
C ILE A 120 -6.65 -4.60 -14.41
N LYS A 121 -6.61 -5.37 -15.51
CA LYS A 121 -6.82 -4.83 -16.87
C LYS A 121 -8.13 -4.05 -17.00
N GLN A 122 -9.19 -4.57 -16.39
CA GLN A 122 -10.52 -3.99 -16.49
C GLN A 122 -10.71 -2.79 -15.55
N LYS A 123 -10.18 -2.85 -14.32
CA LYS A 123 -10.55 -1.93 -13.24
C LYS A 123 -9.44 -0.95 -12.85
N VAL A 124 -8.21 -1.16 -13.28
CA VAL A 124 -7.12 -0.23 -12.98
C VAL A 124 -6.86 0.67 -14.19
N ASN A 125 -6.77 1.97 -13.93
CA ASN A 125 -6.34 2.96 -14.90
C ASN A 125 -4.80 3.04 -14.91
N LYS A 126 -4.19 3.29 -13.75
CA LYS A 126 -2.74 3.48 -13.63
C LYS A 126 -2.19 2.97 -12.30
N LEU A 127 -0.96 2.46 -12.32
CA LEU A 127 -0.17 2.18 -11.11
C LEU A 127 0.89 3.28 -10.93
N TRP A 128 0.83 3.97 -9.80
CA TRP A 128 1.86 4.89 -9.32
C TRP A 128 2.72 4.15 -8.31
N LEU A 129 4.02 4.02 -8.60
CA LEU A 129 4.91 3.15 -7.84
C LEU A 129 6.12 3.94 -7.37
N MET A 130 6.24 4.17 -6.06
CA MET A 130 7.46 4.73 -5.48
C MET A 130 8.50 3.62 -5.37
N ALA A 131 9.35 3.53 -6.38
CA ALA A 131 10.42 2.55 -6.44
C ALA A 131 11.42 2.91 -7.55
N GLY A 132 12.60 2.30 -7.46
CA GLY A 132 13.69 2.49 -8.40
C GLY A 132 14.54 3.74 -8.12
N LYS A 133 15.75 3.73 -8.67
CA LYS A 133 16.71 4.83 -8.60
C LYS A 133 17.32 4.99 -9.98
N TRP A 134 16.83 5.94 -10.76
CA TRP A 134 17.16 6.01 -12.20
C TRP A 134 18.37 6.89 -12.51
N ASP A 135 18.81 7.70 -11.55
CA ASP A 135 20.04 8.49 -11.66
C ASP A 135 21.32 7.70 -11.32
N ASP A 136 21.18 6.47 -10.82
CA ASP A 136 22.28 5.56 -10.48
C ASP A 136 21.88 4.09 -10.64
N LEU A 137 22.28 3.52 -11.79
CA LEU A 137 22.00 2.13 -12.15
C LEU A 137 23.10 1.15 -11.70
N SER A 138 24.12 1.62 -10.97
CA SER A 138 25.31 0.81 -10.66
C SER A 138 25.00 -0.39 -9.75
N THR A 139 24.02 -0.23 -8.86
CA THR A 139 23.59 -1.27 -7.92
C THR A 139 22.24 -1.90 -8.28
N GLY A 140 21.40 -1.16 -9.02
CA GLY A 140 19.99 -1.50 -9.21
C GLY A 140 19.17 -1.57 -7.91
N TYR A 141 19.75 -1.10 -6.79
CA TYR A 141 19.15 -1.20 -5.48
C TYR A 141 18.28 0.03 -5.19
N GLU A 142 17.04 -0.24 -4.81
CA GLU A 142 16.14 0.71 -4.16
C GLU A 142 15.35 -0.05 -3.07
N TYR A 143 14.98 0.62 -1.98
CA TYR A 143 14.44 -0.01 -0.79
C TYR A 143 13.16 -0.80 -1.05
N ASN A 144 12.16 -0.22 -1.72
CA ASN A 144 10.89 -0.91 -2.00
C ASN A 144 11.09 -2.11 -2.93
N PHE A 145 12.04 -2.06 -3.86
CA PHE A 145 12.40 -3.23 -4.66
C PHE A 145 13.23 -4.29 -3.95
N SER A 146 14.09 -3.91 -3.01
CA SER A 146 15.24 -4.75 -2.65
C SER A 146 15.46 -5.01 -1.16
N ALA A 147 14.63 -4.45 -0.27
CA ALA A 147 14.80 -4.58 1.18
C ALA A 147 14.88 -6.04 1.67
N ASN A 148 14.12 -6.96 1.08
CA ASN A 148 14.15 -8.39 1.43
C ASN A 148 13.86 -9.28 0.19
N GLN A 149 13.91 -10.60 0.39
CA GLN A 149 13.69 -11.59 -0.67
C GLN A 149 12.27 -11.48 -1.26
N ARG A 150 11.25 -11.29 -0.41
CA ARG A 150 9.83 -11.23 -0.83
C ARG A 150 9.59 -10.00 -1.70
N ALA A 151 10.11 -8.84 -1.30
CA ALA A 151 10.08 -7.60 -2.06
C ALA A 151 10.72 -7.79 -3.45
N ARG A 152 11.94 -8.34 -3.54
CA ARG A 152 12.62 -8.57 -4.83
C ARG A 152 11.83 -9.43 -5.80
N VAL A 153 11.28 -10.54 -5.29
CA VAL A 153 10.49 -11.47 -6.12
C VAL A 153 9.17 -10.83 -6.54
N ALA A 154 8.52 -10.08 -5.65
CA ALA A 154 7.27 -9.40 -5.94
C ALA A 154 7.47 -8.26 -6.95
N ALA A 155 8.45 -7.39 -6.73
CA ALA A 155 8.82 -6.29 -7.62
C ALA A 155 9.13 -6.79 -9.03
N SER A 156 9.96 -7.84 -9.15
CA SER A 156 10.28 -8.44 -10.45
C SER A 156 9.02 -8.95 -11.16
N TYR A 157 8.13 -9.64 -10.43
CA TYR A 157 6.90 -10.17 -10.99
C TYR A 157 5.92 -9.07 -11.41
N VAL A 158 5.80 -8.00 -10.62
CA VAL A 158 4.93 -6.85 -10.93
C VAL A 158 5.46 -6.11 -12.14
N CYS A 159 6.76 -5.80 -12.21
CA CYS A 159 7.36 -5.15 -13.36
C CYS A 159 7.18 -5.95 -14.67
N ASP A 160 7.22 -7.29 -14.60
CA ASP A 160 7.05 -8.16 -15.77
C ASP A 160 5.59 -8.39 -16.18
N LYS A 161 4.66 -8.48 -15.21
CA LYS A 161 3.28 -8.94 -15.44
C LYS A 161 2.21 -7.88 -15.30
N TRP A 162 2.52 -6.69 -14.79
CA TRP A 162 1.51 -5.66 -14.59
C TRP A 162 0.90 -5.23 -15.94
N PRO A 163 -0.43 -5.28 -16.08
CA PRO A 163 -1.04 -5.19 -17.40
C PRO A 163 -1.55 -3.80 -17.80
N THR A 164 -1.32 -2.78 -16.98
CA THR A 164 -1.67 -1.38 -17.26
C THR A 164 -0.45 -0.47 -17.15
N GLU A 165 -0.59 0.84 -17.37
CA GLU A 165 0.54 1.76 -17.27
C GLU A 165 1.08 1.82 -15.84
N ILE A 166 2.41 1.72 -15.72
CA ILE A 166 3.13 2.03 -14.48
C ILE A 166 3.83 3.38 -14.66
N THR A 167 3.72 4.26 -13.66
CA THR A 167 4.60 5.41 -13.50
C THR A 167 5.42 5.24 -12.24
N TYR A 168 6.73 5.20 -12.44
CA TYR A 168 7.71 5.12 -11.36
C TYR A 168 8.01 6.50 -10.79
N LEU A 169 8.00 6.62 -9.47
CA LEU A 169 8.53 7.74 -8.72
C LEU A 169 9.84 7.27 -8.07
N GLY A 170 10.95 7.51 -8.77
CA GLY A 170 12.28 7.11 -8.31
C GLY A 170 12.70 7.83 -7.04
N PHE A 171 13.62 7.21 -6.30
CA PHE A 171 14.20 7.75 -5.07
C PHE A 171 14.70 9.19 -5.23
N GLU A 172 15.38 9.48 -6.34
CA GLU A 172 15.97 10.77 -6.67
C GLU A 172 14.95 11.93 -6.79
N VAL A 173 13.66 11.59 -6.98
CA VAL A 173 12.56 12.56 -7.01
C VAL A 173 12.14 12.92 -5.60
N GLY A 174 12.04 11.93 -4.70
CA GLY A 174 11.58 12.11 -3.32
C GLY A 174 12.63 12.69 -2.38
N GLU A 175 13.90 12.30 -2.54
CA GLU A 175 15.00 12.71 -1.66
C GLU A 175 15.16 14.24 -1.56
N LYS A 176 14.82 14.95 -2.64
CA LYS A 176 14.92 16.41 -2.71
C LYS A 176 13.73 17.15 -2.09
N VAL A 177 12.67 16.43 -1.68
CA VAL A 177 11.44 17.01 -1.12
C VAL A 177 11.47 16.87 0.40
N ILE A 178 12.24 17.75 1.05
CA ILE A 178 12.36 17.80 2.51
C ILE A 178 11.23 18.66 3.09
N THR A 179 10.50 18.12 4.05
CA THR A 179 9.40 18.81 4.75
C THR A 179 9.57 18.74 6.27
N GLY A 180 8.80 19.52 7.02
CA GLY A 180 8.81 19.48 8.48
C GLY A 180 9.76 20.47 9.17
N GLY A 181 10.57 21.22 8.43
CA GLY A 181 11.50 22.23 8.99
C GLY A 181 10.84 23.43 9.70
N SER A 182 9.51 23.51 9.73
CA SER A 182 8.73 24.52 10.45
C SER A 182 7.74 23.90 11.45
N LEU A 183 7.83 22.59 11.72
CA LEU A 183 7.06 21.95 12.79
C LEU A 183 7.59 22.42 14.15
N LEU A 184 6.71 22.53 15.13
CA LEU A 184 7.10 22.93 16.49
C LEU A 184 7.76 21.73 17.20
N ASP A 185 8.60 22.02 18.19
CA ASP A 185 9.14 20.98 19.07
C ASP A 185 7.97 20.22 19.74
N GLY A 186 7.87 18.92 19.48
CA GLY A 186 6.82 18.04 20.01
C GLY A 186 5.72 17.64 19.00
N ASP A 187 5.73 18.19 17.78
CA ASP A 187 4.84 17.75 16.68
C ASP A 187 5.31 16.43 16.01
N ILE A 188 6.33 15.76 16.56
CA ILE A 188 6.98 14.54 16.03
C ILE A 188 6.89 13.36 17.02
#